data_AF-G2NJE1-F1
#
_entry.id   AF-G2NJE1-F1
#
_cell.length_a   1.000
_cell.length_b   1.000
_cell.length_c   1.000
_cell.angle_alpha   90.00
_cell.angle_beta   90.00
_cell.angle_gamma   90.00
#
_symmetry.space_group_name_H-M   'P 1'
#
loop_
_entity.id
_entity.type
_entity.pdbx_description
1 polymer ?
#
loop_
_entity_poly.entity_id
_entity_poly.type
_entity_poly.pdbx_seq_one_letter_code
_entity_poly.pdbx_strand_id
1 'polypeptide(L)'
;MAAVSDSKPIIWMRPEKPARGPAPTHSRGQIAAVAIDIADSEGIEAASVRAIAKRLGTGAMTLYRYLPAKEDLYTVMIDEATGFEPQEPTGDLRADLTTLAHRRRQIFLRHPWLAPLLATRPIMGPNFMRGMERDLAVLAGCGLGMDETVDVLNLIHSWVGGAVQAELTERANADRSGVDRHAWRLRMEPYLKSLLATGEFPHLSRMVQVSEIGEADERFENGLAIILDGIEARFSTATGTNGARRPVGDTDGGPPATRRATVQRAARSSTTE
;
A
#
# COMPACT_ATOMS: atom_id res chain seq x y z
N MET A 1 -11.41 18.73 -19.43
CA MET A 1 -10.63 19.26 -18.28
C MET A 1 -11.56 20.03 -17.35
N ALA A 2 -12.29 19.32 -16.50
CA ALA A 2 -13.14 19.95 -15.51
C ALA A 2 -12.25 20.64 -14.46
N ALA A 3 -12.51 21.94 -14.23
CA ALA A 3 -11.80 22.74 -13.25
C ALA A 3 -11.96 22.11 -11.86
N VAL A 4 -10.82 21.78 -11.23
CA VAL A 4 -10.79 21.37 -9.83
C VAL A 4 -11.16 22.59 -9.00
N SER A 5 -12.41 22.59 -8.53
CA SER A 5 -12.96 23.55 -7.59
C SER A 5 -12.08 23.68 -6.35
N ASP A 6 -12.00 24.89 -5.82
CA ASP A 6 -11.33 25.42 -4.63
C ASP A 6 -11.12 24.40 -3.48
N SER A 7 -10.24 23.43 -3.69
CA SER A 7 -10.03 22.33 -2.77
C SER A 7 -9.04 22.79 -1.72
N LYS A 8 -9.48 22.83 -0.46
CA LYS A 8 -8.60 23.06 0.70
C LYS A 8 -7.31 22.23 0.53
N PRO A 9 -6.13 22.81 0.75
CA PRO A 9 -4.86 22.11 0.53
C PRO A 9 -4.84 20.79 1.28
N ILE A 10 -4.21 19.76 0.72
CA ILE A 10 -4.08 18.45 1.36
C ILE A 10 -3.44 18.60 2.74
N ILE A 11 -3.76 17.69 3.66
CA ILE A 11 -3.35 17.78 5.08
C ILE A 11 -1.83 18.04 5.23
N TRP A 12 -1.01 17.43 4.38
CA TRP A 12 0.45 17.53 4.40
C TRP A 12 0.99 18.91 3.99
N MET A 13 0.26 19.68 3.19
CA MET A 13 0.63 21.05 2.81
C MET A 13 0.16 22.09 3.83
N ARG A 14 -0.67 21.69 4.81
CA ARG A 14 -1.15 22.60 5.85
C ARG A 14 -0.11 22.71 6.96
N PRO A 15 0.27 23.93 7.38
CA PRO A 15 1.19 24.11 8.50
C PRO A 15 0.59 23.50 9.77
N GLU A 16 1.37 22.67 10.45
CA GLU A 16 0.96 22.03 11.71
C GLU A 16 1.06 23.01 12.89
N LYS A 17 1.97 23.99 12.81
CA LYS A 17 2.15 25.05 13.79
C LYS A 17 1.61 26.38 13.26
N PRO A 18 0.85 27.16 14.05
CA PRO A 18 0.51 28.53 13.69
C PRO A 18 1.79 29.37 13.54
N ALA A 19 1.88 30.21 12.52
CA ALA A 19 3.01 31.12 12.33
C ALA A 19 3.10 32.21 13.43
N ARG A 20 2.03 32.41 14.20
CA ARG A 20 1.93 33.40 15.28
C ARG A 20 1.01 32.90 16.39
N GLY A 21 1.39 33.10 17.65
CA GLY A 21 0.61 32.70 18.83
C GLY A 21 1.32 31.70 19.74
N PRO A 22 0.67 31.25 20.84
CA PRO A 22 1.22 30.27 21.76
C PRO A 22 1.55 28.95 21.04
N ALA A 23 2.56 28.22 21.53
CA ALA A 23 2.94 26.94 20.96
C ALA A 23 1.75 25.97 20.94
N PRO A 24 1.53 25.23 19.84
CA PRO A 24 0.42 24.29 19.76
C PRO A 24 0.56 23.20 20.82
N THR A 25 -0.50 23.00 21.60
CA THR A 25 -0.56 22.04 22.72
C THR A 25 -0.51 20.56 22.26
N HIS A 26 -0.80 20.30 20.98
CA HIS A 26 -0.84 18.96 20.40
C HIS A 26 -0.24 18.97 18.99
N SER A 27 0.25 17.82 18.55
CA SER A 27 0.71 17.56 17.18
C SER A 27 -0.22 16.57 16.47
N ARG A 28 -0.19 16.55 15.13
CA ARG A 28 -0.88 15.55 14.31
C ARG A 28 -0.39 14.14 14.64
N GLY A 29 0.91 13.96 14.87
CA GLY A 29 1.47 12.68 15.30
C GLY A 29 0.89 12.20 16.64
N GLN A 30 0.80 13.08 17.65
CA GLN A 30 0.15 12.74 18.93
C GLN A 30 -1.35 12.40 18.76
N ILE A 31 -2.06 13.15 17.91
CA ILE A 31 -3.48 12.89 17.63
C ILE A 31 -3.64 11.55 16.92
N ALA A 32 -2.77 11.24 15.94
CA ALA A 32 -2.75 9.99 15.22
C ALA A 32 -2.45 8.81 16.15
N ALA A 33 -1.43 8.90 17.01
CA ALA A 33 -1.09 7.86 17.97
C ALA A 33 -2.28 7.51 18.89
N VAL A 34 -2.95 8.50 19.47
CA VAL A 34 -4.14 8.25 20.31
C VAL A 34 -5.30 7.64 19.51
N ALA A 35 -5.47 8.05 18.26
CA ALA A 35 -6.50 7.48 17.39
C ALA A 35 -6.19 6.02 16.99
N ILE A 36 -4.92 5.70 16.76
CA ILE A 36 -4.43 4.34 16.52
C ILE A 36 -4.70 3.48 17.75
N ASP A 37 -4.36 3.94 18.95
CA ASP A 37 -4.62 3.19 20.19
C ASP A 37 -6.11 2.88 20.36
N ILE A 38 -7.01 3.82 20.03
CA ILE A 38 -8.46 3.57 20.07
C ILE A 38 -8.83 2.55 18.99
N ALA A 39 -8.34 2.71 17.76
CA ALA A 39 -8.70 1.85 16.64
C ALA A 39 -8.20 0.41 16.81
N ASP A 40 -7.03 0.22 17.42
CA ASP A 40 -6.46 -1.09 17.73
C ASP A 40 -7.28 -1.82 18.80
N SER A 41 -7.79 -1.11 19.82
CA SER A 41 -8.52 -1.72 20.94
C SER A 41 -10.03 -1.84 20.73
N GLU A 42 -10.64 -0.85 20.07
CA GLU A 42 -12.10 -0.67 20.00
C GLU A 42 -12.61 -0.67 18.54
N GLY A 43 -11.71 -0.79 17.56
CA GLY A 43 -12.03 -0.74 16.14
C GLY A 43 -12.08 0.68 15.56
N ILE A 44 -11.95 0.77 14.24
CA ILE A 44 -11.76 2.05 13.53
C ILE A 44 -12.91 3.04 13.72
N GLU A 45 -14.15 2.57 13.86
CA GLU A 45 -15.31 3.45 14.04
C GLU A 45 -15.35 4.11 15.43
N ALA A 46 -14.66 3.53 16.43
CA ALA A 46 -14.53 4.12 17.77
C ALA A 46 -13.56 5.31 17.79
N ALA A 47 -12.60 5.36 16.85
CA ALA A 47 -11.59 6.42 16.71
C ALA A 47 -12.21 7.73 16.19
N SER A 48 -13.06 8.35 17.00
CA SER A 48 -13.74 9.61 16.71
C SER A 48 -13.01 10.81 17.30
N VAL A 49 -13.16 12.00 16.70
CA VAL A 49 -12.60 13.26 17.23
C VAL A 49 -13.01 13.50 18.68
N ARG A 50 -14.22 13.10 19.08
CA ARG A 50 -14.69 13.21 20.47
C ARG A 50 -13.95 12.26 21.41
N ALA A 51 -13.78 10.99 21.01
CA ALA A 51 -13.04 10.00 21.80
C ALA A 51 -11.57 10.42 21.97
N ILE A 52 -10.94 10.88 20.89
CA ILE A 52 -9.56 11.39 20.91
C ILE A 52 -9.44 12.62 21.80
N ALA A 53 -10.36 13.58 21.67
CA ALA A 53 -10.39 14.78 22.51
C ALA A 53 -10.52 14.45 24.00
N LYS A 54 -11.37 13.47 24.34
CA LYS A 54 -11.53 12.97 25.70
C LYS A 54 -10.23 12.34 26.23
N ARG A 55 -9.55 11.47 25.46
CA ARG A 55 -8.28 10.86 25.87
C ARG A 55 -7.15 11.91 26.01
N LEU A 56 -7.13 12.94 25.16
CA LEU A 56 -6.15 14.04 25.21
C LEU A 56 -6.48 15.15 26.22
N GLY A 57 -7.63 15.07 26.92
CA GLY A 57 -8.06 16.10 27.87
C GLY A 57 -8.32 17.47 27.22
N THR A 58 -8.72 17.50 25.95
CA THR A 58 -8.93 18.73 25.18
C THR A 58 -10.34 18.82 24.60
N GLY A 59 -10.71 19.98 24.06
CA GLY A 59 -11.98 20.17 23.38
C GLY A 59 -11.95 19.68 21.93
N ALA A 60 -13.06 19.12 21.43
CA ALA A 60 -13.15 18.66 20.03
C ALA A 60 -12.85 19.78 19.01
N MET A 61 -13.24 21.03 19.32
CA MET A 61 -12.92 22.21 18.49
C MET A 61 -11.41 22.46 18.35
N THR A 62 -10.62 22.11 19.37
CA THR A 62 -9.15 22.18 19.31
C THR A 62 -8.61 21.19 18.27
N LEU A 63 -9.17 19.98 18.20
CA LEU A 63 -8.72 18.95 17.27
C LEU A 63 -9.11 19.25 15.82
N TYR A 64 -10.29 19.84 15.59
CA TYR A 64 -10.72 20.23 14.24
C TYR A 64 -9.80 21.25 13.57
N ARG A 65 -9.00 22.01 14.34
CA ARG A 65 -7.96 22.88 13.79
C ARG A 65 -6.82 22.08 13.13
N TYR A 66 -6.52 20.88 13.63
CA TYR A 66 -5.51 20.00 13.05
C TYR A 66 -6.10 19.10 11.97
N LEU A 67 -7.33 18.60 12.18
CA LEU A 67 -8.00 17.61 11.35
C LEU A 67 -9.46 18.03 11.10
N PRO A 68 -9.73 18.88 10.09
CA PRO A 68 -11.07 19.40 9.85
C PRO A 68 -12.04 18.35 9.31
N ALA A 69 -11.56 17.21 8.80
CA ALA A 69 -12.39 16.11 8.30
C ALA A 69 -11.95 14.76 8.86
N LYS A 70 -12.89 13.80 8.90
CA LYS A 70 -12.61 12.40 9.27
C LYS A 70 -11.57 11.75 8.34
N GLU A 71 -11.58 12.12 7.05
CA GLU A 71 -10.57 11.66 6.09
C GLU A 71 -9.15 12.19 6.38
N ASP A 72 -9.02 13.41 6.94
CA ASP A 72 -7.72 13.92 7.38
C ASP A 72 -7.20 13.10 8.57
N LEU A 73 -8.08 12.67 9.48
CA LEU A 73 -7.73 11.79 10.59
C LEU A 73 -7.22 10.43 10.09
N TYR A 74 -7.94 9.80 9.17
CA TYR A 74 -7.48 8.54 8.57
C TYR A 74 -6.15 8.69 7.84
N THR A 75 -5.96 9.79 7.13
CA THR A 75 -4.70 10.06 6.43
C THR A 75 -3.51 10.13 7.39
N VAL A 76 -3.64 10.81 8.53
CA VAL A 76 -2.56 10.88 9.53
C VAL A 76 -2.40 9.57 10.31
N MET A 77 -3.48 8.86 10.60
CA MET A 77 -3.41 7.54 11.25
C MET A 77 -2.67 6.53 10.39
N ILE A 78 -2.96 6.50 9.09
CA ILE A 78 -2.32 5.55 8.17
C ILE A 78 -0.84 5.88 8.04
N ASP A 79 -0.50 7.15 7.81
CA ASP A 79 0.91 7.56 7.71
C ASP A 79 1.71 7.22 8.97
N GLU A 80 1.14 7.50 10.15
CA GLU A 80 1.76 7.17 11.44
C GLU A 80 1.91 5.65 11.63
N ALA A 81 0.86 4.86 11.34
CA ALA A 81 0.90 3.40 11.48
C ALA A 81 1.84 2.71 10.47
N THR A 82 2.11 3.35 9.33
CA THR A 82 3.10 2.88 8.34
C THR A 82 4.52 3.33 8.64
N GLY A 83 4.73 4.19 9.65
CA GLY A 83 6.05 4.55 10.13
C GLY A 83 6.74 3.34 10.76
N PHE A 84 7.69 2.74 10.04
CA PHE A 84 8.49 1.63 10.55
C PHE A 84 9.99 1.89 10.41
N GLU A 85 10.75 1.22 11.26
CA GLU A 85 12.21 1.31 11.32
C GLU A 85 12.81 0.79 10.00
N PRO A 86 13.85 1.45 9.45
CA PRO A 86 14.47 1.02 8.20
C PRO A 86 14.99 -0.43 8.26
N GLN A 87 15.09 -1.06 7.08
CA GLN A 87 15.96 -2.21 6.87
C GLN A 87 17.15 -1.74 6.06
N GLU A 88 18.34 -2.20 6.43
CA GLU A 88 19.47 -2.14 5.50
C GLU A 88 19.32 -3.28 4.49
N PRO A 89 19.36 -2.99 3.17
CA PRO A 89 19.31 -4.01 2.14
C PRO A 89 20.44 -5.03 2.32
N THR A 90 20.12 -6.31 2.21
CA THR A 90 21.14 -7.37 2.24
C THR A 90 21.77 -7.60 0.88
N GLY A 91 21.05 -7.24 -0.20
CA GLY A 91 21.42 -7.52 -1.58
C GLY A 91 21.01 -8.93 -2.05
N ASP A 92 20.42 -9.73 -1.16
CA ASP A 92 19.74 -10.97 -1.50
C ASP A 92 18.26 -10.67 -1.72
N LEU A 93 17.82 -10.74 -2.98
CA LEU A 93 16.45 -10.44 -3.38
C LEU A 93 15.42 -11.26 -2.60
N ARG A 94 15.65 -12.55 -2.36
CA ARG A 94 14.69 -13.38 -1.61
C ARG A 94 14.65 -12.92 -0.16
N ALA A 95 15.81 -12.75 0.49
CA ALA A 95 15.86 -12.37 1.90
C ALA A 95 15.21 -11.01 2.14
N ASP A 96 15.47 -10.06 1.25
CA ASP A 96 14.96 -8.70 1.33
C ASP A 96 13.44 -8.64 1.11
N LEU A 97 12.92 -9.31 0.07
CA LEU A 97 11.47 -9.40 -0.18
C LEU A 97 10.73 -10.18 0.92
N THR A 98 11.35 -11.24 1.45
CA THR A 98 10.81 -11.99 2.59
C THR A 98 10.63 -11.06 3.77
N THR A 99 11.66 -10.28 4.11
CA THR A 99 11.60 -9.39 5.26
C THR A 99 10.58 -8.26 5.06
N LEU A 100 10.50 -7.70 3.86
CA LEU A 100 9.48 -6.72 3.49
C LEU A 100 8.07 -7.29 3.72
N ALA A 101 7.80 -8.51 3.24
CA ALA A 101 6.51 -9.17 3.40
C ALA A 101 6.14 -9.41 4.87
N HIS A 102 7.07 -9.90 5.69
CA HIS A 102 6.83 -10.12 7.12
C HIS A 102 6.57 -8.82 7.88
N ARG A 103 7.36 -7.77 7.64
CA ARG A 103 7.16 -6.45 8.28
C ARG A 103 5.77 -5.91 7.95
N ARG A 104 5.38 -6.01 6.69
CA ARG A 104 4.05 -5.59 6.23
C ARG A 104 2.94 -6.39 6.91
N ARG A 105 3.12 -7.72 7.01
CA ARG A 105 2.19 -8.60 7.74
C ARG A 105 2.08 -8.21 9.20
N GLN A 106 3.20 -8.01 9.90
CA GLN A 106 3.22 -7.59 11.30
C GLN A 106 2.45 -6.29 11.52
N ILE A 107 2.63 -5.29 10.65
CA ILE A 107 1.91 -4.01 10.71
C ILE A 107 0.40 -4.22 10.54
N PHE A 108 -0.04 -5.03 9.58
CA PHE A 108 -1.46 -5.31 9.37
C PHE A 108 -2.09 -6.14 10.49
N LEU A 109 -1.34 -7.06 11.09
CA LEU A 109 -1.80 -7.81 12.26
C LEU A 109 -1.89 -6.93 13.52
N ARG A 110 -0.93 -6.00 13.69
CA ARG A 110 -0.94 -5.02 14.78
C ARG A 110 -2.07 -4.00 14.64
N HIS A 111 -2.36 -3.58 13.41
CA HIS A 111 -3.39 -2.59 13.08
C HIS A 111 -4.43 -3.18 12.10
N PRO A 112 -5.40 -3.98 12.58
CA PRO A 112 -6.38 -4.68 11.71
C PRO A 112 -7.20 -3.77 10.79
N TRP A 113 -7.36 -2.50 11.17
CA TRP A 113 -8.06 -1.47 10.41
C TRP A 113 -7.27 -0.88 9.23
N LEU A 114 -5.96 -1.15 9.14
CA LEU A 114 -5.06 -0.47 8.20
C LEU A 114 -5.19 -0.98 6.76
N ALA A 115 -5.19 -2.30 6.55
CA ALA A 115 -5.26 -2.88 5.22
C ALA A 115 -6.55 -2.50 4.43
N PRO A 116 -7.76 -2.49 5.02
CA PRO A 116 -8.97 -2.04 4.33
C PRO A 116 -8.94 -0.55 3.96
N LEU A 117 -8.34 0.29 4.82
CA LEU A 117 -8.21 1.71 4.54
C LEU A 117 -7.23 1.99 3.40
N LEU A 118 -6.09 1.29 3.36
CA LEU A 118 -5.10 1.39 2.27
C LEU A 118 -5.65 0.92 0.93
N ALA A 119 -6.50 -0.11 0.92
CA ALA A 119 -7.12 -0.62 -0.31
C ALA A 119 -8.06 0.38 -0.99
N THR A 120 -8.54 1.39 -0.25
CA THR A 120 -9.56 2.33 -0.73
C THR A 120 -9.04 3.76 -0.90
N ARG A 121 -7.79 4.04 -0.52
CA ARG A 121 -7.25 5.41 -0.43
C ARG A 121 -5.81 5.48 -0.95
N PRO A 122 -5.52 6.31 -1.97
CA PRO A 122 -4.14 6.66 -2.31
C PRO A 122 -3.60 7.61 -1.24
N ILE A 123 -2.52 7.21 -0.57
CA ILE A 123 -1.94 7.99 0.54
C ILE A 123 -0.50 8.33 0.21
N MET A 124 -0.18 9.62 0.26
CA MET A 124 1.15 10.16 0.06
C MET A 124 1.56 10.98 1.29
N GLY A 125 1.58 10.32 2.44
CA GLY A 125 2.10 10.91 3.67
C GLY A 125 3.62 10.77 3.77
N PRO A 126 4.29 11.60 4.60
CA PRO A 126 5.75 11.61 4.70
C PRO A 126 6.33 10.28 5.18
N ASN A 127 5.72 9.58 6.13
CA ASN A 127 6.21 8.28 6.57
C ASN A 127 6.01 7.22 5.48
N PHE A 128 4.86 7.22 4.82
CA PHE A 128 4.58 6.33 3.70
C PHE A 128 5.59 6.51 2.56
N MET A 129 5.87 7.76 2.16
CA MET A 129 6.83 8.05 1.09
C MET A 129 8.26 7.65 1.47
N ARG A 130 8.66 7.83 2.74
CA ARG A 130 9.96 7.32 3.22
C ARG A 130 10.03 5.80 3.22
N GLY A 131 8.92 5.12 3.52
CA GLY A 131 8.82 3.66 3.38
C GLY A 131 9.00 3.24 1.92
N MET A 132 8.24 3.85 1.01
CA MET A 132 8.33 3.58 -0.43
C MET A 132 9.75 3.77 -0.98
N GLU A 133 10.41 4.89 -0.67
CA GLU A 133 11.79 5.15 -1.10
C GLU A 133 12.75 4.04 -0.66
N ARG A 134 12.54 3.49 0.54
CA ARG A 134 13.38 2.41 1.08
C ARG A 134 13.07 1.07 0.42
N ASP A 135 11.80 0.74 0.22
CA ASP A 135 11.40 -0.47 -0.49
C ASP A 135 11.97 -0.47 -1.92
N LEU A 136 12.00 0.70 -2.56
CA LEU A 136 12.68 0.90 -3.85
C LEU A 136 14.20 0.73 -3.74
N ALA A 137 14.84 1.30 -2.72
CA ALA A 137 16.28 1.19 -2.50
C ALA A 137 16.75 -0.24 -2.26
N VAL A 138 15.95 -1.03 -1.53
CA VAL A 138 16.19 -2.47 -1.30
C VAL A 138 16.29 -3.24 -2.63
N LEU A 139 15.44 -2.89 -3.60
CA LEU A 139 15.37 -3.59 -4.88
C LEU A 139 16.30 -3.01 -5.95
N ALA A 140 16.81 -1.78 -5.76
CA ALA A 140 17.71 -1.13 -6.72
C ALA A 140 19.01 -1.90 -6.97
N GLY A 141 19.51 -2.63 -5.96
CA GLY A 141 20.72 -3.46 -6.07
C GLY A 141 20.51 -4.83 -6.71
N CYS A 142 19.26 -5.25 -6.94
CA CYS A 142 18.92 -6.62 -7.33
C CYS A 142 18.90 -6.85 -8.85
N GLY A 143 19.30 -5.87 -9.66
CA GLY A 143 19.34 -5.97 -11.12
C GLY A 143 17.98 -5.84 -11.83
N LEU A 144 16.96 -5.37 -11.11
CA LEU A 144 15.62 -5.08 -11.65
C LEU A 144 15.57 -3.68 -12.27
N GLY A 145 14.86 -3.55 -13.40
CA GLY A 145 14.45 -2.24 -13.91
C GLY A 145 13.39 -1.59 -13.02
N MET A 146 13.24 -0.27 -13.05
CA MET A 146 12.30 0.45 -12.18
C MET A 146 10.85 -0.01 -12.33
N ASP A 147 10.39 -0.27 -13.56
CA ASP A 147 9.04 -0.78 -13.81
C ASP A 147 8.83 -2.16 -13.16
N GLU A 148 9.84 -3.03 -13.25
CA GLU A 148 9.82 -4.38 -12.66
C GLU A 148 9.83 -4.31 -11.13
N THR A 149 10.62 -3.40 -10.56
CA THR A 149 10.65 -3.11 -9.13
C THR A 149 9.26 -2.70 -8.62
N VAL A 150 8.59 -1.78 -9.31
CA VAL A 150 7.24 -1.32 -8.94
C VAL A 150 6.23 -2.47 -9.04
N ASP A 151 6.29 -3.27 -10.11
CA ASP A 151 5.41 -4.44 -10.29
C ASP A 151 5.60 -5.48 -9.17
N VAL A 152 6.85 -5.77 -8.79
CA VAL A 152 7.18 -6.71 -7.70
C VAL A 152 6.65 -6.19 -6.35
N LEU A 153 6.87 -4.91 -6.04
CA LEU A 153 6.36 -4.30 -4.80
C LEU A 153 4.84 -4.36 -4.75
N ASN A 154 4.16 -4.00 -5.84
CA ASN A 154 2.70 -4.05 -5.92
C ASN A 154 2.16 -5.48 -5.73
N LEU A 155 2.81 -6.48 -6.31
CA LEU A 155 2.45 -7.89 -6.16
C LEU A 155 2.55 -8.32 -4.69
N ILE A 156 3.70 -8.09 -4.05
CA ILE A 156 3.92 -8.46 -2.65
C ILE A 156 2.94 -7.72 -1.73
N HIS A 157 2.79 -6.41 -1.89
CA HIS A 157 1.88 -5.61 -1.07
C HIS A 157 0.42 -6.07 -1.18
N SER A 158 -0.04 -6.35 -2.40
CA SER A 158 -1.41 -6.80 -2.65
C SER A 158 -1.66 -8.18 -2.06
N TRP A 159 -0.71 -9.10 -2.24
CA TRP A 159 -0.83 -10.45 -1.70
C TRP A 159 -0.79 -10.47 -0.16
N VAL A 160 0.15 -9.77 0.48
CA VAL A 160 0.21 -9.66 1.95
C VAL A 160 -1.07 -9.04 2.49
N GLY A 161 -1.59 -7.99 1.84
CA GLY A 161 -2.87 -7.39 2.21
C GLY A 161 -4.02 -8.40 2.18
N GLY A 162 -4.14 -9.17 1.11
CA GLY A 162 -5.17 -10.21 0.98
C GLY A 162 -5.01 -11.34 2.02
N ALA A 163 -3.80 -11.83 2.23
CA ALA A 163 -3.50 -12.92 3.16
C ALA A 163 -3.86 -12.52 4.61
N VAL A 164 -3.44 -11.33 5.04
CA VAL A 164 -3.75 -10.83 6.40
C VAL A 164 -5.23 -10.51 6.56
N GLN A 165 -5.89 -9.96 5.53
CA GLN A 165 -7.34 -9.73 5.58
C GLN A 165 -8.13 -11.04 5.75
N ALA A 166 -7.74 -12.11 5.07
CA ALA A 166 -8.35 -13.42 5.25
C ALA A 166 -8.15 -13.96 6.68
N GLU A 167 -6.95 -13.81 7.24
CA GLU A 167 -6.62 -14.20 8.62
C GLU A 167 -7.42 -13.43 9.66
N LEU A 168 -7.50 -12.10 9.54
CA LEU A 168 -8.26 -11.25 10.44
C LEU A 168 -9.76 -11.53 10.37
N THR A 169 -10.30 -11.72 9.16
CA THR A 169 -11.71 -12.06 8.94
C THR A 169 -12.07 -13.41 9.57
N GLU A 170 -11.17 -14.40 9.44
CA GLU A 170 -11.32 -15.69 10.09
C GLU A 170 -11.39 -15.55 11.62
N ARG A 171 -10.44 -14.83 12.22
CA ARG A 171 -10.43 -14.58 13.68
C ARG A 171 -11.71 -13.88 14.14
N ALA A 172 -12.11 -12.81 13.46
CA ALA A 172 -13.34 -12.09 13.80
C ALA A 172 -14.61 -12.94 13.68
N ASN A 173 -14.66 -13.86 12.70
CA ASN A 173 -15.77 -14.79 12.57
C ASN A 173 -15.78 -15.84 13.69
N ALA A 174 -14.61 -16.34 14.10
CA ALA A 174 -14.49 -17.26 15.22
C ALA A 174 -14.95 -16.59 16.52
N ASP A 175 -14.49 -15.36 16.80
CA ASP A 175 -14.87 -14.60 18.00
C ASP A 175 -16.38 -14.33 18.07
N ARG A 176 -16.99 -13.97 16.94
CA ARG A 176 -18.44 -13.66 16.86
C ARG A 176 -19.33 -14.89 16.93
N SER A 177 -18.94 -15.98 16.27
CA SER A 177 -19.77 -17.19 16.16
C SER A 177 -19.49 -18.22 17.25
N GLY A 178 -18.37 -18.11 17.96
CA GLY A 178 -17.85 -19.13 18.88
C GLY A 178 -17.38 -20.41 18.17
N VAL A 179 -17.30 -20.39 16.83
CA VAL A 179 -16.92 -21.54 16.01
C VAL A 179 -15.70 -21.15 15.18
N ASP A 180 -14.54 -21.68 15.56
CA ASP A 180 -13.32 -21.51 14.76
C ASP A 180 -13.36 -22.35 13.46
N ARG A 181 -12.36 -22.17 12.60
CA ARG A 181 -12.29 -22.89 11.31
C ARG A 181 -12.26 -24.40 11.48
N HIS A 182 -11.63 -24.92 12.53
CA HIS A 182 -11.52 -26.36 12.76
C HIS A 182 -12.88 -26.94 13.15
N ALA A 183 -13.55 -26.34 14.12
CA ALA A 183 -14.90 -26.70 14.55
C ALA A 183 -15.92 -26.54 13.40
N TRP A 184 -15.81 -25.49 12.60
CA TRP A 184 -16.63 -25.31 11.40
C TRP A 184 -16.43 -26.44 10.40
N ARG A 185 -15.16 -26.85 10.16
CA ARG A 185 -14.81 -27.95 9.25
C ARG A 185 -15.39 -29.28 9.71
N LEU A 186 -15.24 -29.62 10.99
CA LEU A 186 -15.83 -30.83 11.58
C LEU A 186 -17.37 -30.83 11.43
N ARG A 187 -18.00 -29.68 11.63
CA ARG A 187 -19.45 -29.52 11.45
C ARG A 187 -19.89 -29.74 9.99
N MET A 188 -19.08 -29.32 9.03
CA MET A 188 -19.35 -29.44 7.59
C MET A 188 -18.97 -30.80 6.99
N GLU A 189 -18.19 -31.61 7.71
CA GLU A 189 -17.69 -32.90 7.22
C GLU A 189 -18.78 -33.84 6.68
N PRO A 190 -19.94 -34.03 7.36
CA PRO A 190 -20.99 -34.92 6.85
C PRO A 190 -21.60 -34.43 5.53
N TYR A 191 -21.80 -33.11 5.41
CA TYR A 191 -22.31 -32.49 4.18
C TYR A 191 -21.30 -32.64 3.05
N LEU A 192 -20.03 -32.35 3.31
CA LEU A 192 -18.95 -32.52 2.33
C LEU A 192 -18.86 -33.98 1.86
N LYS A 193 -18.93 -34.96 2.77
CA LYS A 193 -19.00 -36.39 2.41
C LYS A 193 -20.19 -36.71 1.49
N SER A 194 -21.37 -36.15 1.76
CA SER A 194 -22.54 -36.36 0.91
C SER A 194 -22.36 -35.80 -0.50
N LEU A 195 -21.70 -34.64 -0.64
CA LEU A 195 -21.37 -34.05 -1.95
C LEU A 195 -20.31 -34.87 -2.70
N LEU A 196 -19.26 -35.32 -2.01
CA LEU A 196 -18.21 -36.12 -2.65
C LEU A 196 -18.73 -37.49 -3.14
N ALA A 197 -19.72 -38.05 -2.46
CA ALA A 197 -20.35 -39.31 -2.85
C ALA A 197 -21.11 -39.23 -4.19
N THR A 198 -21.46 -38.04 -4.69
CA THR A 198 -22.10 -37.89 -6.01
C THR A 198 -21.13 -38.19 -7.16
N GLY A 199 -19.83 -38.11 -6.91
CA GLY A 199 -18.80 -38.27 -7.94
C GLY A 199 -18.62 -37.04 -8.84
N GLU A 200 -19.41 -35.99 -8.67
CA GLU A 200 -19.38 -34.78 -9.51
C GLU A 200 -18.16 -33.88 -9.22
N PHE A 201 -17.48 -34.09 -8.08
CA PHE A 201 -16.39 -33.24 -7.60
C PHE A 201 -15.05 -33.99 -7.45
N PRO A 202 -14.46 -34.52 -8.54
CA PRO A 202 -13.25 -35.34 -8.46
C PRO A 202 -12.03 -34.59 -7.90
N HIS A 203 -11.87 -33.31 -8.25
CA HIS A 203 -10.78 -32.49 -7.72
C HIS A 203 -10.97 -32.14 -6.23
N LEU A 204 -12.21 -31.89 -5.80
CA LEU A 204 -12.52 -31.65 -4.40
C LEU A 204 -12.28 -32.91 -3.55
N SER A 205 -12.65 -34.07 -4.09
CA SER A 205 -12.40 -35.37 -3.47
C SER A 205 -10.90 -35.58 -3.24
N ARG A 206 -10.09 -35.34 -4.28
CA ARG A 206 -8.63 -35.40 -4.16
C ARG A 206 -8.09 -34.41 -3.13
N MET A 207 -8.55 -33.15 -3.17
CA MET A 207 -8.14 -32.12 -2.22
C MET A 207 -8.37 -32.55 -0.77
N VAL A 208 -9.55 -33.06 -0.44
CA VAL A 208 -9.89 -33.53 0.92
C VAL A 208 -9.02 -34.70 1.37
N GLN A 209 -8.58 -35.55 0.44
CA GLN A 209 -7.73 -36.71 0.75
C GLN A 209 -6.26 -36.36 0.98
N VAL A 210 -5.73 -35.34 0.29
CA VAL A 210 -4.29 -35.08 0.23
C VAL A 210 -3.88 -33.76 0.89
N SER A 211 -4.80 -32.82 1.05
CA SER A 211 -4.50 -31.48 1.53
C SER A 211 -4.85 -31.34 3.00
N GLU A 212 -3.83 -31.07 3.81
CA GLU A 212 -4.04 -30.46 5.13
C GLU A 212 -4.10 -28.95 4.96
N ILE A 213 -5.12 -28.33 5.56
CA ILE A 213 -5.22 -26.86 5.60
C ILE A 213 -4.38 -26.42 6.79
N GLY A 214 -3.17 -25.93 6.52
CA GLY A 214 -2.24 -25.42 7.52
C GLY A 214 -2.77 -24.18 8.25
N GLU A 215 -2.11 -23.82 9.34
CA GLU A 215 -2.44 -22.64 10.14
C GLU A 215 -2.15 -21.33 9.39
N ALA A 216 -2.62 -20.19 9.91
CA ALA A 216 -2.48 -18.90 9.24
C ALA A 216 -1.01 -18.56 8.88
N ASP A 217 -0.08 -18.84 9.80
CA ASP A 217 1.35 -18.63 9.58
C ASP A 217 1.89 -19.54 8.45
N GLU A 218 1.60 -20.83 8.49
CA GLU A 218 2.05 -21.78 7.45
C GLU A 218 1.49 -21.43 6.07
N ARG A 219 0.22 -21.00 6.00
CA ARG A 219 -0.39 -20.54 4.74
C ARG A 219 0.29 -19.28 4.21
N PHE A 220 0.69 -18.38 5.10
CA PHE A 220 1.45 -17.19 4.73
C PHE A 220 2.83 -17.61 4.19
N GLU A 221 3.61 -18.41 4.91
CA GLU A 221 4.94 -18.85 4.45
C GLU A 221 4.87 -19.58 3.11
N ASN A 222 3.93 -20.51 2.95
CA ASN A 222 3.76 -21.26 1.71
C ASN A 222 3.39 -20.35 0.53
N GLY A 223 2.45 -19.40 0.74
CA GLY A 223 2.07 -18.47 -0.32
C GLY A 223 3.20 -17.49 -0.66
N LEU A 224 3.96 -17.03 0.33
CA LEU A 224 5.12 -16.17 0.14
C LEU A 224 6.20 -16.90 -0.67
N ALA A 225 6.52 -18.14 -0.30
CA ALA A 225 7.48 -18.97 -1.03
C ALA A 225 7.11 -19.12 -2.51
N ILE A 226 5.85 -19.44 -2.82
CA ILE A 226 5.35 -19.56 -4.21
C ILE A 226 5.57 -18.27 -5.01
N ILE A 227 5.31 -17.12 -4.39
CA ILE A 227 5.47 -15.81 -5.06
C ILE A 227 6.95 -15.49 -5.27
N LEU A 228 7.79 -15.72 -4.27
CA LEU A 228 9.22 -15.47 -4.35
C LEU A 228 9.89 -16.38 -5.38
N ASP A 229 9.52 -17.65 -5.45
CA ASP A 229 9.99 -18.59 -6.47
C ASP A 229 9.62 -18.11 -7.88
N GLY A 230 8.41 -17.59 -8.06
CA GLY A 230 7.96 -17.02 -9.33
C GLY A 230 8.73 -15.75 -9.74
N ILE A 231 9.00 -14.86 -8.78
CA ILE A 231 9.81 -13.65 -8.98
C ILE A 231 11.22 -14.05 -9.39
N GLU A 232 11.86 -14.94 -8.64
CA GLU A 232 13.21 -15.37 -8.95
C GLU A 232 13.33 -16.11 -10.27
N ALA A 233 12.40 -16.99 -10.61
CA ALA A 233 12.41 -17.67 -11.90
C ALA A 233 12.33 -16.66 -13.06
N ARG A 234 11.56 -15.58 -12.89
CA ARG A 234 11.43 -14.51 -13.87
C ARG A 234 12.71 -13.69 -14.02
N PHE A 235 13.45 -13.42 -12.94
CA PHE A 235 14.59 -12.52 -12.96
C PHE A 235 15.97 -13.21 -12.99
N SER A 236 16.06 -14.48 -12.61
CA SER A 236 17.27 -15.31 -12.78
C SER A 236 17.55 -15.62 -14.26
N THR A 237 16.52 -15.65 -15.09
CA THR A 237 16.64 -15.91 -16.54
C THR A 237 17.10 -14.67 -17.34
N ALA A 238 17.00 -13.46 -16.75
CA ALA A 238 17.48 -12.23 -17.36
C ALA A 238 19.01 -12.12 -17.36
N THR A 239 19.68 -12.72 -16.37
CA THR A 239 21.16 -12.74 -16.28
C THR A 239 21.80 -13.70 -17.28
N GLY A 240 21.04 -14.67 -17.84
CA GLY A 240 21.54 -15.65 -18.81
C GLY A 240 21.42 -15.24 -20.29
N THR A 241 20.75 -14.12 -20.61
CA THR A 241 20.45 -13.77 -22.02
C THR A 241 20.54 -12.27 -22.33
N ASN A 242 21.49 -11.53 -21.74
CA ASN A 242 21.71 -10.13 -22.14
C ASN A 242 22.67 -10.02 -23.32
N GLY A 243 22.20 -10.47 -24.48
CA GLY A 243 22.84 -10.33 -25.78
C GLY A 243 21.88 -9.75 -26.82
N ALA A 244 21.04 -8.77 -26.47
CA ALA A 244 20.41 -7.81 -27.38
C ALA A 244 19.37 -6.96 -26.63
N ARG A 245 19.77 -5.82 -26.05
CA ARG A 245 18.84 -4.70 -25.86
C ARG A 245 19.43 -3.46 -26.53
N ARG A 246 18.69 -2.96 -27.53
CA ARG A 246 18.98 -1.76 -28.33
C ARG A 246 19.27 -0.56 -27.41
N PRO A 247 20.20 0.33 -27.79
CA PRO A 247 20.42 1.56 -27.05
C PRO A 247 19.15 2.42 -27.10
N VAL A 248 18.67 2.81 -25.91
CA VAL A 248 17.73 3.92 -25.74
C VAL A 248 18.44 5.18 -26.25
N GLY A 249 17.86 5.83 -27.25
CA GLY A 249 18.42 7.06 -27.81
C GLY A 249 18.40 8.17 -26.78
N ASP A 250 19.54 8.83 -26.62
CA ASP A 250 19.68 10.10 -25.91
C ASP A 250 18.62 11.09 -26.38
N THR A 251 17.73 11.49 -25.47
CA THR A 251 16.92 12.70 -25.64
C THR A 251 17.80 13.90 -25.33
N ASP A 252 18.47 14.43 -26.36
CA ASP A 252 19.09 15.75 -26.29
C ASP A 252 18.00 16.84 -26.35
N GLY A 253 17.68 17.39 -25.19
CA GLY A 253 16.72 18.48 -25.01
C GLY A 253 17.34 19.83 -25.36
N GLY A 254 17.45 20.13 -26.65
CA GLY A 254 17.73 21.49 -27.16
C GLY A 254 16.43 22.26 -27.46
N PRO A 255 16.28 23.54 -27.05
CA PRO A 255 15.05 24.31 -27.26
C PRO A 255 14.84 24.68 -28.75
N PRO A 256 13.58 24.85 -29.21
CA PRO A 256 13.30 25.04 -30.63
C PRO A 256 13.72 26.44 -31.10
N ALA A 257 14.69 26.47 -32.03
CA ALA A 257 15.06 27.67 -32.77
C ALA A 257 13.95 28.09 -33.73
N THR A 258 13.46 29.31 -33.55
CA THR A 258 12.57 30.02 -34.48
C THR A 258 13.18 30.13 -35.88
N ARG A 259 12.58 29.47 -36.88
CA ARG A 259 12.89 29.70 -38.30
C ARG A 259 12.34 31.06 -38.74
N ARG A 260 13.21 32.06 -38.84
CA ARG A 260 13.02 33.22 -39.72
C ARG A 260 13.23 32.77 -41.16
N ALA A 261 12.20 32.90 -42.00
CA ALA A 261 12.34 32.88 -43.44
C ALA A 261 12.46 34.33 -43.96
N THR A 262 13.55 34.61 -44.64
CA THR A 262 13.81 35.78 -45.50
C THR A 262 14.53 35.14 -46.71
N VAL A 263 14.27 35.39 -47.99
CA VAL A 263 13.86 36.53 -48.80
C VAL A 263 13.41 35.94 -50.16
N GLN A 264 12.43 36.52 -50.87
CA GLN A 264 12.63 36.76 -52.31
C GLN A 264 11.80 37.96 -52.78
N ARG A 265 12.56 38.96 -53.21
CA ARG A 265 12.20 40.24 -53.78
C ARG A 265 11.69 40.08 -55.22
N ALA A 266 10.60 40.76 -55.58
CA ALA A 266 10.35 41.17 -56.95
C ALA A 266 9.63 42.52 -56.93
N ALA A 267 10.36 43.54 -57.40
CA ALA A 267 9.84 44.87 -57.67
C ALA A 267 8.97 44.84 -58.94
N ARG A 268 7.92 45.66 -58.98
CA ARG A 268 7.58 46.48 -60.15
C ARG A 268 6.67 47.63 -59.72
N SER A 269 7.06 48.79 -60.24
CA SER A 269 6.59 50.15 -60.06
C SER A 269 5.41 50.47 -60.96
N SER A 270 4.47 51.29 -60.50
CA SER A 270 3.75 52.35 -61.26
C SER A 270 2.61 52.91 -60.40
N THR A 271 2.62 54.19 -59.98
CA THR A 271 1.92 55.37 -60.58
C THR A 271 0.38 55.16 -60.62
N THR A 272 -0.53 56.05 -60.21
CA THR A 272 -0.61 57.53 -60.12
C THR A 272 -1.92 57.86 -59.36
N GLU A 273 -1.98 59.06 -58.76
CA GLU A 273 -3.19 59.87 -58.45
C GLU A 273 -4.27 59.37 -57.47
#